data_AF-A0A3D6DUF7-F1
#
_entry.id   AF-A0A3D6DUF7-F1
#
_cell.length_a   1.000
_cell.length_b   1.000
_cell.length_c   1.000
_cell.angle_alpha   90.00
_cell.angle_beta   90.00
_cell.angle_gamma   90.00
#
_symmetry.space_group_name_H-M   'P 1'
#
loop_
_entity.id
_entity.type
_entity.pdbx_description
1 polymer ?
#
loop_
_entity_poly.entity_id
_entity_poly.type
_entity_poly.pdbx_seq_one_letter_code
_entity_poly.pdbx_strand_id
1 'polypeptide(L)' 'MRQVIRSLCAVQALSLIELAELLARAPASLQNHYLTPMLKAGSLQLLFPHHPNHPQQRYRAGETDEQHQ' A
#
# COMPACT_ATOMS: atom_id res chain seq x y z
N MET A 1 -10.36 -3.83 5.12
CA MET A 1 -9.67 -2.72 4.40
C MET A 1 -8.28 -3.13 3.90
N ARG A 2 -7.39 -3.64 4.75
CA ARG A 2 -6.04 -4.09 4.34
C ARG A 2 -6.06 -5.05 3.15
N GLN A 3 -6.97 -6.04 3.17
CA GLN A 3 -7.13 -6.99 2.07
C GLN A 3 -7.53 -6.31 0.75
N VAL A 4 -8.45 -5.34 0.78
CA VAL A 4 -8.85 -4.57 -0.42
C VAL A 4 -7.66 -3.80 -0.98
N ILE A 5 -6.92 -3.09 -0.13
CA ILE A 5 -5.70 -2.36 -0.53
C ILE A 5 -4.71 -3.32 -1.19
N ARG A 6 -4.46 -4.48 -0.58
CA ARG A 6 -3.55 -5.49 -1.13
C ARG A 6 -4.04 -6.04 -2.46
N SER A 7 -5.33 -6.36 -2.60
CA SER A 7 -5.90 -6.83 -3.87
C SER A 7 -5.77 -5.79 -4.99
N LEU A 8 -6.01 -4.50 -4.69
CA LEU A 8 -5.78 -3.42 -5.65
C LEU A 8 -4.30 -3.32 -6.05
N CYS A 9 -3.40 -3.33 -5.06
CA CYS A 9 -1.96 -3.31 -5.27
C CYS A 9 -1.38 -4.58 -5.91
N ALA A 10 -2.15 -5.68 -5.94
CA ALA A 10 -1.79 -6.93 -6.61
C ALA A 10 -2.14 -6.90 -8.11
N VAL A 11 -3.17 -6.14 -8.50
CA VAL A 11 -3.51 -5.91 -9.91
C VAL A 11 -2.55 -4.90 -10.53
N GLN A 12 -2.30 -3.78 -9.85
CA GLN A 12 -1.37 -2.76 -10.31
C GLN A 12 -0.74 -2.02 -9.13
N ALA A 13 0.50 -1.57 -9.28
CA ALA A 13 1.10 -0.71 -8.27
C ALA A 13 0.38 0.64 -8.25
N LEU A 14 -0.03 1.11 -7.07
CA LEU A 14 -0.83 2.34 -6.88
C LEU A 14 -0.12 3.32 -5.94
N SER A 15 -0.23 4.61 -6.21
CA SER A 15 0.26 5.66 -5.32
C SER A 15 -0.66 5.88 -4.11
N LEU A 16 -0.16 6.62 -3.11
CA LEU A 16 -0.96 7.02 -1.95
C LEU A 16 -2.24 7.77 -2.37
N ILE A 17 -2.11 8.66 -3.35
CA ILE A 17 -3.21 9.49 -3.83
C ILE A 17 -4.25 8.64 -4.55
N GLU A 18 -3.83 7.75 -5.46
CA GLU A 18 -4.76 6.85 -6.16
C GLU A 18 -5.52 5.94 -5.18
N LEU A 19 -4.84 5.41 -4.16
CA LEU A 19 -5.52 4.62 -3.12
C LEU A 19 -6.49 5.46 -2.28
N ALA A 20 -6.13 6.71 -1.97
CA ALA A 20 -6.99 7.63 -1.24
C ALA A 20 -8.26 7.97 -2.04
N GLU A 21 -8.13 8.20 -3.35
CA GLU A 21 -9.24 8.48 -4.26
C GLU A 21 -10.15 7.26 -4.43
N LEU A 22 -9.57 6.08 -4.73
CA LEU A 22 -10.32 4.83 -4.92
C LEU A 22 -11.08 4.41 -3.65
N LEU A 23 -10.53 4.68 -2.47
CA LEU A 23 -11.14 4.32 -1.19
C LEU A 23 -11.96 5.45 -0.56
N ALA A 24 -11.99 6.63 -1.19
CA ALA A 24 -12.58 7.86 -0.66
C ALA A 24 -12.12 8.17 0.77
N ARG A 25 -10.80 8.14 1.01
CA ARG A 25 -10.18 8.36 2.33
C ARG A 25 -9.12 9.44 2.29
N ALA A 26 -8.88 10.07 3.44
CA ALA A 26 -7.79 11.01 3.60
C ALA A 26 -6.42 10.29 3.45
N PRO A 27 -5.49 10.80 2.62
CA PRO A 27 -4.17 10.20 2.39
C PRO A 27 -3.40 9.95 3.69
N ALA A 28 -3.33 10.94 4.57
CA ALA A 28 -2.60 10.84 5.84
C ALA A 28 -3.18 9.73 6.75
N SER A 29 -4.51 9.64 6.84
CA SER A 29 -5.17 8.60 7.62
C SER A 29 -4.95 7.22 7.01
N LEU A 30 -5.03 7.10 5.68
CA LEU A 30 -4.83 5.85 4.98
C LEU A 30 -3.39 5.33 5.17
N GLN A 31 -2.41 6.21 5.03
CA GLN A 31 -1.01 5.89 5.21
C GLN A 31 -0.74 5.40 6.64
N ASN A 32 -1.11 6.18 7.66
CA ASN A 32 -0.79 5.88 9.04
C ASN A 32 -1.52 4.63 9.57
N HIS A 33 -2.79 4.46 9.24
CA HIS A 33 -3.59 3.34 9.78
C HIS A 33 -3.46 2.04 8.98
N TYR A 34 -3.12 2.11 7.69
CA TYR A 34 -3.12 0.92 6.81
C TYR A 34 -1.79 0.71 6.10
N LEU A 35 -1.29 1.68 5.33
CA LEU A 35 -0.11 1.43 4.48
C LEU A 35 1.17 1.22 5.30
N THR A 36 1.44 2.07 6.28
CA THR A 36 2.59 1.96 7.17
C THR A 36 2.63 0.62 7.92
N PRO A 37 1.56 0.16 8.60
CA PRO A 37 1.58 -1.16 9.23
C PRO A 37 1.66 -2.30 8.21
N MET A 38 1.06 -2.19 7.02
CA MET A 38 1.16 -3.22 5.98
C MET A 38 2.57 -3.32 5.35
N LEU A 39 3.28 -2.20 5.22
CA LEU A 39 4.69 -2.18 4.81
C LEU A 39 5.56 -2.90 5.85
N LYS A 40 5.34 -2.62 7.14
CA LYS A 40 6.05 -3.28 8.25
C LYS A 40 5.77 -4.78 8.32
N ALA A 41 4.53 -5.18 8.03
CA ALA A 41 4.11 -6.59 7.99
C ALA A 41 4.56 -7.32 6.70
N GLY A 42 5.13 -6.61 5.71
CA GLY A 42 5.53 -7.22 4.44
C GLY A 42 4.37 -7.54 3.49
N SER A 43 3.12 -7.23 3.85
CA SER A 43 1.95 -7.40 2.98
C SER A 43 1.85 -6.35 1.88
N LEU A 44 2.55 -5.23 2.03
CA LEU A 44 2.81 -4.25 0.97
C LEU A 44 4.30 -4.01 0.86
N GLN A 45 4.73 -3.60 -0.33
CA GLN A 45 6.10 -3.15 -0.59
C GLN A 45 6.09 -1.85 -1.39
N LEU A 46 7.15 -1.07 -1.25
CA LEU A 46 7.41 0.08 -2.11
C LEU A 46 7.95 -0.40 -3.46
N LEU A 47 7.50 0.24 -4.53
CA LEU A 47 8.01 -0.03 -5.87
C LEU A 47 9.48 0.40 -6.00
N PHE A 48 9.86 1.50 -5.34
CA PHE A 48 11.24 2.00 -5.29
C PHE A 48 11.72 2.10 -3.84
N PRO A 49 12.12 0.99 -3.19
CA PRO A 49 12.53 1.00 -1.79
C PRO A 49 13.81 1.81 -1.54
N HIS A 50 14.71 1.89 -2.53
CA HIS A 50 15.94 2.67 -2.44
C HIS A 50 15.74 4.18 -2.65
N HIS A 51 14.57 4.59 -3.16
CA HIS A 51 14.26 5.98 -3.46
C HIS A 51 12.90 6.37 -2.86
N PRO A 52 12.83 6.65 -1.53
CA PRO A 52 11.57 6.96 -0.86
C PRO A 52 10.84 8.16 -1.46
N ASN A 53 11.58 9.18 -1.91
CA ASN A 53 11.04 10.39 -2.54
C ASN A 53 10.94 10.30 -4.07
N HIS A 54 10.93 9.10 -4.65
CA HIS A 54 10.80 8.95 -6.09
C HIS A 54 9.43 9.48 -6.56
N PRO A 55 9.36 10.31 -7.61
CA PRO A 55 8.09 10.88 -8.09
C PRO A 55 7.11 9.80 -8.59
N GLN A 56 7.61 8.62 -8.95
CA GLN A 56 6.80 7.46 -9.34
C GLN A 56 6.66 6.42 -8.22
N GLN A 57 6.88 6.80 -6.96
CA GLN A 57 6.73 5.90 -5.82
C GLN A 57 5.29 5.37 -5.76
N ARG A 58 5.17 4.05 -5.67
CA ARG A 58 3.89 3.34 -5.59
C ARG A 58 3.99 2.17 -4.64
N TYR A 59 2.86 1.72 -4.15
CA TYR A 59 2.71 0.54 -3.33
C TYR A 59 2.36 -0.65 -4.23
N ARG A 60 3.06 -1.77 -4.04
CA ARG A 60 2.76 -3.06 -4.67
C ARG A 60 2.38 -4.08 -3.61
N ALA A 61 1.60 -5.08 -3.98
CA ALA A 61 1.35 -6.21 -3.09
C ALA A 61 2.68 -6.90 -2.73
N GLY A 62 2.87 -7.15 -1.43
CA GLY A 62 3.98 -7.95 -0.95
C GLY A 62 3.64 -9.44 -1.00
N GLU A 63 4.67 -10.28 -0.87
CA GLU A 63 4.56 -11.74 -0.91
C GLU A 63 3.89 -12.32 0.35
N THR A 64 3.93 -11.57 1.45
CA THR A 64 3.39 -12.01 2.74
C THR A 64 1.90 -11.71 2.85
N ASP A 65 1.07 -12.68 2.46
CA ASP A 65 -0.32 -12.76 2.91
C ASP A 65 -0.39 -13.56 4.19
N GLU A 66 -0.06 -12.95 5.33
CA GLU A 66 -0.41 -13.54 6.62
C GLU A 66 -1.91 -13.39 6.88
N GLN A 67 -2.67 -14.08 6.04
CA GLN A 67 -3.55 -15.21 6.34
C GLN A 67 -3.58 -15.82 7.75
N HIS A 68 -3.26 -15.11 8.84
CA HIS A 68 -3.47 -15.69 10.17
C HIS A 68 -4.93 -15.49 10.57
N GLN A 69 -5.72 -16.53 10.30
CA GLN A 69 -7.06 -16.78 10.86
C GLN A 69 -7.01 -16.85 12.38
#